data_AF-A0AA39X5U6-F1
#
_entry.id   AF-A0AA39X5U6-F1
#
_cell.length_a   1.000
_cell.length_b   1.000
_cell.length_c   1.000
_cell.angle_alpha   90.00
_cell.angle_beta   90.00
_cell.angle_gamma   90.00
#
_symmetry.space_group_name_H-M   'P 1'
#
loop_
_entity.id
_entity.type
_entity.pdbx_description
1 polymer ?
#
loop_
_entity_poly.entity_id
_entity_poly.type
_entity_poly.pdbx_seq_one_letter_code
_entity_poly.pdbx_strand_id
1 'polypeptide(L)'
;MRALFLVTVLFLTLQLVSLRFSQLHVASGSPRWPFLNARRLTTTAYPFETTSSFYPVADADADNKTIAELCESFPKYLLQRIQPILKMGHGEPRSQIEAQLKTVSACFDSDELLLVFSDLDEVILGRHAIDILANLPERYHHDNPDFAPYNALQQMLDHTRQEGSTNQGILDPAVDPTAGKHGWKLDKYKFLAEVERAWLMRPGRDWYVFYETDTYILWDNMFRFLSTLDPAAPLYMGSPSPGRDGTWFANGGPGFVLSRGAMEKLLSHTAPPLTLRGLGMLKGDCCGDSVLGWMLWEAGVPISGYFPLFNTYPAHRIPFTERSWCQPVLTLHKSTPQDMLDLWRWEHRERKLGRPLLYSDLYEFRRVTKPGNAVRYDWDNTNYDRLAPGRDVPGDSVDACSRACEADPTCLQYLWRGKHAKQCVLMPFVTLGSPREDETETKQAATEAGEGEEPAAVTEVRGYSYTSGWMTARIRAWEMQHVCVTPDWVHPSVERHF
;
A
#
# COMPACT_ATOMS: atom_id res chain seq x y z
N MET A 1 -34.67 18.02 -69.11
CA MET A 1 -35.66 17.33 -68.25
C MET A 1 -35.11 16.04 -67.59
N ARG A 2 -33.83 16.02 -67.15
CA ARG A 2 -33.26 14.92 -66.33
C ARG A 2 -32.42 15.39 -65.13
N ALA A 3 -32.15 16.69 -65.01
CA ALA A 3 -31.41 17.26 -63.87
C ALA A 3 -32.31 17.76 -62.71
N LEU A 4 -33.60 18.02 -62.97
CA LEU A 4 -34.52 18.56 -61.95
C LEU A 4 -35.15 17.46 -61.06
N PHE A 5 -35.06 16.19 -61.46
CA PHE A 5 -35.64 15.04 -60.74
C PHE A 5 -34.69 14.44 -59.69
N LEU A 6 -33.37 14.61 -59.84
CA LEU A 6 -32.41 14.11 -58.84
C LEU A 6 -32.30 15.01 -57.61
N VAL A 7 -32.54 16.33 -57.76
CA VAL A 7 -32.45 17.28 -56.63
C VAL A 7 -33.68 17.17 -55.72
N THR A 8 -34.86 16.82 -56.25
CA THR A 8 -36.09 16.66 -55.46
C THR A 8 -36.11 15.37 -54.64
N VAL A 9 -35.49 14.29 -55.12
CA VAL A 9 -35.39 13.03 -54.36
C VAL A 9 -34.38 13.14 -53.21
N LEU A 10 -33.29 13.91 -53.38
CA LEU A 10 -32.27 14.08 -52.35
C LEU A 10 -32.77 14.95 -51.16
N PHE A 11 -33.60 15.96 -51.43
CA PHE A 11 -34.19 16.81 -50.37
C PHE A 11 -35.32 16.12 -49.59
N LEU A 12 -36.11 15.23 -50.22
CA LEU A 12 -37.15 14.48 -49.52
C LEU A 12 -36.57 13.40 -48.59
N THR A 13 -35.41 12.81 -48.94
CA THR A 13 -34.74 11.83 -48.07
C THR A 13 -34.05 12.49 -46.87
N LEU A 14 -33.58 13.73 -46.97
CA LEU A 14 -32.98 14.43 -45.82
C LEU A 14 -34.01 14.95 -44.81
N GLN A 15 -35.22 15.35 -45.25
CA GLN A 15 -36.26 15.78 -44.29
C GLN A 15 -36.94 14.62 -43.56
N LEU A 16 -37.03 13.43 -44.15
CA LEU A 16 -37.57 12.25 -43.46
C LEU A 16 -36.59 11.63 -42.44
N VAL A 17 -35.29 11.88 -42.58
CA VAL A 17 -34.27 11.46 -41.59
C VAL A 17 -34.18 12.44 -40.42
N SER A 18 -34.36 13.75 -40.65
CA SER A 18 -34.38 14.75 -39.56
C SER A 18 -35.66 14.77 -38.72
N LEU A 19 -36.79 14.22 -39.22
CA LEU A 19 -38.05 14.15 -38.46
C LEU A 19 -38.22 12.88 -37.61
N ARG A 20 -37.26 11.94 -37.63
CA ARG A 20 -37.23 10.79 -36.71
C ARG A 20 -36.21 10.92 -35.56
N PHE A 21 -35.53 12.06 -35.43
CA PHE A 21 -34.54 12.32 -34.39
C PHE A 21 -34.96 13.40 -33.37
N SER A 22 -36.25 13.72 -33.23
CA SER A 22 -36.72 14.76 -32.30
C SER A 22 -37.79 14.32 -31.30
N GLN A 23 -37.95 13.02 -31.06
CA GLN A 23 -38.74 12.50 -29.93
C GLN A 23 -38.15 11.20 -29.37
N LEU A 24 -37.01 11.30 -28.70
CA LEU A 24 -36.64 10.37 -27.65
C LEU A 24 -36.15 11.24 -26.49
N HIS A 25 -37.06 11.50 -25.55
CA HIS A 25 -36.68 11.99 -24.23
C HIS A 25 -35.66 11.01 -23.65
N VAL A 26 -34.39 11.42 -23.60
CA VAL A 26 -33.37 10.74 -22.81
C VAL A 26 -33.72 11.03 -21.36
N ALA A 27 -34.51 10.13 -20.77
CA ALA A 27 -34.57 10.00 -19.33
C ALA A 27 -33.13 9.73 -18.84
N SER A 28 -32.68 10.52 -17.87
CA SER A 28 -31.44 10.33 -17.14
C SER A 28 -31.45 8.99 -16.39
N GLY A 29 -31.15 7.92 -17.11
CA GLY A 29 -30.87 6.61 -16.58
C GLY A 29 -29.37 6.38 -16.60
N SER A 30 -28.74 6.42 -15.42
CA SER A 30 -27.40 5.87 -15.21
C SER A 30 -27.31 4.45 -15.78
N PRO A 31 -26.21 4.07 -16.46
CA PRO A 31 -26.05 2.72 -16.98
C PRO A 31 -26.04 1.73 -15.80
N ARG A 32 -27.14 1.01 -15.63
CA ARG A 32 -27.25 -0.10 -14.69
C ARG A 32 -26.44 -1.28 -15.24
N TRP A 33 -25.19 -1.35 -14.81
CA TRP A 33 -24.47 -2.62 -14.74
C TRP A 33 -25.30 -3.60 -13.89
N PRO A 34 -25.31 -4.90 -14.21
CA PRO A 34 -26.01 -5.87 -13.40
C PRO A 34 -25.33 -5.92 -12.02
N PHE A 35 -25.89 -5.17 -11.07
CA PHE A 35 -25.63 -5.36 -9.66
C PHE A 35 -26.01 -6.80 -9.35
N LEU A 36 -25.00 -7.65 -9.14
CA LEU A 36 -25.16 -8.89 -8.40
C LEU A 36 -25.82 -8.49 -7.08
N ASN A 37 -27.08 -8.88 -6.92
CA ASN A 37 -27.84 -8.64 -5.70
C ASN A 37 -27.05 -9.18 -4.51
N ALA A 38 -26.47 -8.26 -3.73
CA ALA A 38 -25.91 -8.52 -2.42
C ALA A 38 -27.06 -8.86 -1.45
N ARG A 39 -27.59 -10.08 -1.57
CA ARG A 39 -28.44 -10.69 -0.55
C ARG A 39 -27.69 -11.87 0.03
N ARG A 40 -27.14 -11.66 1.24
CA ARG A 40 -26.62 -12.68 2.18
C ARG A 40 -25.89 -13.86 1.50
N LEU A 41 -24.69 -13.59 1.01
CA LEU A 41 -23.65 -14.61 0.95
C LEU A 41 -22.78 -14.40 2.20
N THR A 42 -22.90 -15.32 3.15
CA THR A 42 -22.13 -15.32 4.40
C THR A 42 -20.68 -15.76 4.23
N THR A 43 -20.13 -15.72 3.01
CA THR A 43 -18.70 -15.94 2.73
C THR A 43 -18.31 -15.14 1.48
N THR A 44 -17.55 -14.06 1.65
CA THR A 44 -17.07 -13.15 0.57
C THR A 44 -15.75 -13.63 -0.06
N ALA A 45 -15.53 -14.94 -0.13
CA ALA A 45 -14.26 -15.54 -0.58
C ALA A 45 -14.48 -16.55 -1.71
N TYR A 46 -13.56 -16.58 -2.68
CA TYR A 46 -13.57 -17.54 -3.78
C TYR A 46 -12.42 -18.54 -3.63
N PRO A 47 -12.68 -19.85 -3.51
CA PRO A 47 -11.63 -20.85 -3.40
C PRO A 47 -11.02 -21.10 -4.78
N PHE A 48 -9.96 -20.36 -5.13
CA PHE A 48 -9.09 -20.71 -6.25
C PHE A 48 -8.03 -21.69 -5.77
N GLU A 49 -8.04 -22.89 -6.36
CA GLU A 49 -6.89 -23.78 -6.26
C GLU A 49 -5.74 -23.19 -7.05
N THR A 50 -4.62 -22.96 -6.38
CA THR A 50 -3.42 -22.39 -6.99
C THR A 50 -2.22 -23.23 -6.57
N THR A 51 -1.20 -23.29 -7.42
CA THR A 51 0.04 -24.00 -7.14
C THR A 51 1.23 -23.05 -7.16
N SER A 52 2.21 -23.29 -6.29
CA SER A 52 3.45 -22.52 -6.31
C SER A 52 4.17 -22.74 -7.63
N SER A 53 4.76 -21.67 -8.16
CA SER A 53 5.68 -21.75 -9.30
C SER A 53 7.15 -21.89 -8.86
N PHE A 54 7.45 -21.78 -7.56
CA PHE A 54 8.81 -21.90 -7.02
C PHE A 54 9.27 -23.36 -6.99
N TYR A 55 10.55 -23.59 -7.27
CA TYR A 55 11.16 -24.92 -7.19
C TYR A 55 12.62 -24.87 -6.69
N PRO A 56 12.96 -25.47 -5.53
CA PRO A 56 12.04 -26.15 -4.61
C PRO A 56 11.00 -25.18 -4.04
N VAL A 57 9.83 -25.71 -3.69
CA VAL A 57 8.72 -24.90 -3.16
C VAL A 57 9.11 -24.26 -1.83
N ALA A 58 9.66 -25.06 -0.92
CA ALA A 58 10.15 -24.64 0.37
C ALA A 58 11.55 -25.20 0.61
N ASP A 59 12.29 -24.50 1.45
CA ASP A 59 13.67 -24.81 1.77
C ASP A 59 13.89 -24.72 3.29
N ALA A 60 14.00 -25.88 3.94
CA ALA A 60 14.17 -25.94 5.39
C ALA A 60 15.51 -25.34 5.88
N ASP A 61 16.51 -25.23 5.01
CA ASP A 61 17.83 -24.66 5.33
C ASP A 61 17.96 -23.19 4.90
N ALA A 62 16.84 -22.52 4.64
CA ALA A 62 16.85 -21.16 4.12
C ALA A 62 17.61 -20.16 5.00
N ASP A 63 17.75 -20.38 6.31
CA ASP A 63 18.52 -19.49 7.20
C ASP A 63 20.02 -19.48 6.91
N ASN A 64 20.57 -20.59 6.41
CA ASN A 64 22.02 -20.75 6.20
C ASN A 64 22.45 -20.46 4.76
N LYS A 65 21.51 -20.31 3.84
CA LYS A 65 21.78 -20.07 2.42
C LYS A 65 22.20 -18.63 2.13
N THR A 66 22.98 -18.46 1.08
CA THR A 66 23.23 -17.14 0.47
C THR A 66 22.00 -16.64 -0.27
N ILE A 67 21.98 -15.35 -0.63
CA ILE A 67 20.91 -14.77 -1.44
C ILE A 67 20.79 -15.47 -2.80
N ALA A 68 21.93 -15.76 -3.43
CA ALA A 68 21.98 -16.43 -4.73
C ALA A 68 21.33 -17.82 -4.68
N GLU A 69 21.70 -18.63 -3.68
CA GLU A 69 21.13 -19.97 -3.47
C GLU A 69 19.61 -19.93 -3.20
N LEU A 70 19.10 -18.94 -2.47
CA LEU A 70 17.65 -18.79 -2.30
C LEU A 70 16.95 -18.40 -3.61
N CYS A 71 17.58 -17.53 -4.40
CA CYS A 71 17.02 -17.07 -5.67
C CYS A 71 17.04 -18.14 -6.77
N GLU A 72 17.73 -19.26 -6.60
CA GLU A 72 17.60 -20.43 -7.50
C GLU A 72 16.16 -20.95 -7.55
N SER A 73 15.41 -20.81 -6.45
CA SER A 73 14.01 -21.22 -6.39
C SER A 73 13.04 -20.30 -7.15
N PHE A 74 13.49 -19.10 -7.52
CA PHE A 74 12.63 -18.05 -8.05
C PHE A 74 12.21 -18.33 -9.50
N PRO A 75 10.90 -18.32 -9.83
CA PRO A 75 10.40 -18.61 -11.17
C PRO A 75 10.59 -17.43 -12.14
N LYS A 76 11.84 -17.16 -12.56
CA LYS A 76 12.20 -16.01 -13.41
C LYS A 76 11.40 -15.91 -14.72
N TYR A 77 10.91 -17.03 -15.26
CA TYR A 77 10.10 -17.04 -16.48
C TYR A 77 8.79 -16.25 -16.35
N LEU A 78 8.25 -16.09 -15.12
CA LEU A 78 7.04 -15.29 -14.88
C LEU A 78 7.27 -13.79 -15.13
N LEU A 79 8.53 -13.33 -15.08
CA LEU A 79 8.90 -11.94 -15.33
C LEU A 79 8.82 -11.56 -16.82
N GLN A 80 8.59 -12.54 -17.70
CA GLN A 80 8.22 -12.25 -19.09
C GLN A 80 6.79 -11.68 -19.19
N ARG A 81 5.95 -11.94 -18.18
CA ARG A 81 4.55 -11.50 -18.11
C ARG A 81 4.35 -10.40 -17.06
N ILE A 82 5.10 -10.44 -15.97
CA ILE A 82 4.97 -9.53 -14.83
C ILE A 82 6.19 -8.61 -14.79
N GLN A 83 5.97 -7.31 -14.73
CA GLN A 83 7.01 -6.31 -14.51
C GLN A 83 6.94 -5.78 -13.08
N PRO A 84 7.91 -6.12 -12.22
CA PRO A 84 8.16 -5.42 -10.97
C PRO A 84 8.71 -4.01 -11.23
N ILE A 85 8.21 -3.03 -10.48
CA ILE A 85 8.66 -1.63 -10.48
C ILE A 85 8.84 -1.18 -9.03
N LEU A 86 10.09 -0.91 -8.64
CA LEU A 86 10.43 -0.36 -7.34
C LEU A 86 10.56 1.17 -7.44
N LYS A 87 9.72 1.90 -6.72
CA LYS A 87 9.85 3.34 -6.52
C LYS A 87 10.68 3.61 -5.26
N MET A 88 11.60 4.56 -5.37
CA MET A 88 12.43 5.05 -4.26
C MET A 88 12.74 6.54 -4.42
N GLY A 89 13.32 7.15 -3.40
CA GLY A 89 14.01 8.45 -3.46
C GLY A 89 15.45 8.33 -3.00
N HIS A 90 16.32 9.22 -3.48
CA HIS A 90 17.72 9.28 -3.10
C HIS A 90 17.91 9.48 -1.59
N GLY A 91 17.13 10.37 -0.98
CA GLY A 91 17.17 10.70 0.45
C GLY A 91 16.57 9.65 1.39
N GLU A 92 16.13 8.49 0.88
CA GLU A 92 15.66 7.40 1.73
C GLU A 92 16.83 6.73 2.49
N PRO A 93 16.57 6.17 3.69
CA PRO A 93 17.62 5.47 4.44
C PRO A 93 18.22 4.32 3.61
N ARG A 94 19.55 4.32 3.44
CA ARG A 94 20.24 3.24 2.69
C ARG A 94 19.94 1.86 3.26
N SER A 95 19.80 1.73 4.58
CA SER A 95 19.43 0.46 5.20
C SER A 95 18.07 -0.09 4.72
N GLN A 96 17.11 0.79 4.42
CA GLN A 96 15.80 0.42 3.87
C GLN A 96 15.93 -0.05 2.42
N ILE A 97 16.60 0.74 1.58
CA ILE A 97 16.86 0.40 0.17
C ILE A 97 17.62 -0.93 0.07
N GLU A 98 18.70 -1.08 0.84
CA GLU A 98 19.50 -2.31 0.85
C GLU A 98 18.70 -3.52 1.31
N ALA A 99 17.88 -3.39 2.36
CA ALA A 99 17.04 -4.49 2.82
C ALA A 99 16.06 -4.93 1.73
N GLN A 100 15.44 -3.99 1.01
CA GLN A 100 14.58 -4.30 -0.13
C GLN A 100 15.37 -5.08 -1.20
N LEU A 101 16.45 -4.49 -1.71
CA LEU A 101 17.22 -5.04 -2.83
C LEU A 101 17.92 -6.37 -2.48
N LYS A 102 18.17 -6.65 -1.20
CA LYS A 102 18.74 -7.90 -0.69
C LYS A 102 17.68 -8.94 -0.28
N THR A 103 16.39 -8.62 -0.35
CA THR A 103 15.29 -9.54 -0.01
C THR A 103 14.24 -9.62 -1.11
N VAL A 104 13.17 -8.83 -1.02
CA VAL A 104 11.98 -8.86 -1.88
C VAL A 104 12.33 -8.65 -3.36
N SER A 105 13.34 -7.82 -3.67
CA SER A 105 13.82 -7.61 -5.05
C SER A 105 15.11 -8.34 -5.38
N ALA A 106 15.62 -9.19 -4.49
CA ALA A 106 16.94 -9.82 -4.65
C ALA A 106 17.07 -10.65 -5.92
N CYS A 107 16.01 -11.38 -6.28
CA CYS A 107 16.04 -12.35 -7.37
C CYS A 107 15.82 -11.75 -8.77
N PHE A 108 15.68 -10.42 -8.86
CA PHE A 108 15.61 -9.71 -10.13
C PHE A 108 17.03 -9.30 -10.55
N ASP A 109 17.84 -10.20 -11.06
CA ASP A 109 19.29 -10.01 -11.22
C ASP A 109 19.74 -9.08 -12.38
N SER A 110 18.81 -8.39 -13.05
CA SER A 110 19.14 -7.38 -14.06
C SER A 110 18.10 -6.26 -14.13
N ASP A 111 18.48 -5.13 -14.74
CA ASP A 111 17.58 -4.01 -15.04
C ASP A 111 16.49 -4.38 -16.08
N GLU A 112 16.62 -5.55 -16.74
CA GLU A 112 15.54 -6.11 -17.55
C GLU A 112 14.39 -6.63 -16.70
N LEU A 113 14.72 -7.20 -15.52
CA LEU A 113 13.79 -7.87 -14.63
C LEU A 113 13.17 -6.94 -13.57
N LEU A 114 13.88 -5.89 -13.17
CA LEU A 114 13.39 -4.88 -12.24
C LEU A 114 13.62 -3.47 -12.80
N LEU A 115 12.57 -2.66 -12.81
CA LEU A 115 12.71 -1.22 -13.01
C LEU A 115 12.82 -0.56 -11.64
N VAL A 116 13.90 0.19 -11.41
CA VAL A 116 14.06 1.03 -10.21
C VAL A 116 13.91 2.48 -10.63
N PHE A 117 12.90 3.16 -10.09
CA PHE A 117 12.61 4.55 -10.39
C PHE A 117 12.87 5.42 -9.17
N SER A 118 13.57 6.54 -9.41
CA SER A 118 14.07 7.45 -8.39
C SER A 118 13.93 8.93 -8.82
N ASP A 119 14.32 9.83 -7.94
CA ASP A 119 14.53 11.27 -8.20
C ASP A 119 16.02 11.62 -8.45
N LEU A 120 16.88 10.60 -8.55
CA LEU A 120 18.29 10.73 -8.91
C LEU A 120 18.72 9.53 -9.75
N ASP A 121 19.51 9.80 -10.79
CA ASP A 121 20.12 8.77 -11.63
C ASP A 121 21.40 8.28 -10.96
N GLU A 122 21.36 7.08 -10.40
CA GLU A 122 22.48 6.49 -9.64
C GLU A 122 22.52 4.96 -9.73
N VAL A 123 23.67 4.37 -9.38
CA VAL A 123 23.82 2.92 -9.29
C VAL A 123 23.92 2.50 -7.83
N ILE A 124 22.97 1.70 -7.36
CA ILE A 124 22.89 1.21 -5.98
C ILE A 124 22.97 -0.30 -5.99
N LEU A 125 23.97 -0.87 -5.30
CA LEU A 125 24.22 -2.32 -5.27
C LEU A 125 24.25 -2.97 -6.67
N GLY A 126 24.81 -2.27 -7.66
CA GLY A 126 24.90 -2.74 -9.04
C GLY A 126 23.59 -2.62 -9.86
N ARG A 127 22.58 -1.92 -9.35
CA ARG A 127 21.29 -1.69 -10.02
C ARG A 127 21.14 -0.24 -10.43
N HIS A 128 20.62 0.01 -11.63
CA HIS A 128 20.37 1.37 -12.10
C HIS A 128 19.06 1.92 -11.53
N ALA A 129 19.15 2.90 -10.63
CA ALA A 129 18.04 3.73 -10.21
C ALA A 129 17.89 4.87 -11.23
N ILE A 130 16.77 4.90 -11.94
CA ILE A 130 16.53 5.83 -13.05
C ILE A 130 15.83 7.07 -12.51
N ASP A 131 16.38 8.25 -12.80
CA ASP A 131 15.69 9.52 -12.54
C ASP A 131 14.49 9.67 -13.48
N ILE A 132 13.30 9.45 -12.93
CA ILE A 132 12.05 9.59 -13.69
C ILE A 132 11.51 11.02 -13.69
N LEU A 133 12.16 11.94 -12.96
CA LEU A 133 11.81 13.35 -12.92
C LEU A 133 12.63 14.18 -13.93
N ALA A 134 13.83 13.73 -14.29
CA ALA A 134 14.76 14.43 -15.19
C ALA A 134 14.18 14.84 -16.55
N ASN A 135 13.29 14.01 -17.12
CA ASN A 135 12.71 14.25 -18.45
C ASN A 135 11.27 14.76 -18.38
N LEU A 136 10.82 15.22 -17.22
CA LEU A 136 9.49 15.82 -17.12
C LEU A 136 9.46 17.14 -17.90
N PRO A 137 8.31 17.48 -18.51
CA PRO A 137 8.17 18.72 -19.27
C PRO A 137 8.51 19.96 -18.44
N GLU A 138 9.08 20.98 -19.07
CA GLU A 138 9.56 22.23 -18.43
C GLU A 138 8.53 22.87 -17.47
N ARG A 139 7.23 22.70 -17.75
CA ARG A 139 6.13 23.17 -16.90
C ARG A 139 6.14 22.61 -15.47
N TYR A 140 6.81 21.50 -15.23
CA TYR A 140 7.02 20.93 -13.90
C TYR A 140 8.02 21.76 -13.07
N HIS A 141 9.00 22.36 -13.73
CA HIS A 141 10.07 23.14 -13.10
C HIS A 141 9.69 24.64 -12.97
N HIS A 142 8.74 25.12 -13.79
CA HIS A 142 8.23 26.49 -13.73
C HIS A 142 7.10 26.68 -12.72
N ASP A 143 7.19 27.72 -11.88
CA ASP A 143 6.23 28.05 -10.81
C ASP A 143 5.80 26.82 -9.99
N ASN A 144 6.79 26.03 -9.57
CA ASN A 144 6.55 24.83 -8.79
C ASN A 144 7.53 24.72 -7.61
N PRO A 145 7.16 25.23 -6.42
CA PRO A 145 8.03 25.19 -5.26
C PRO A 145 8.33 23.76 -4.79
N ASP A 146 7.51 22.77 -5.16
CA ASP A 146 7.74 21.38 -4.81
C ASP A 146 9.00 20.79 -5.49
N PHE A 147 9.46 21.40 -6.60
CA PHE A 147 10.69 20.99 -7.31
C PHE A 147 11.96 21.67 -6.78
N ALA A 148 11.86 22.61 -5.85
CA ALA A 148 13.03 23.27 -5.28
C ALA A 148 14.06 22.26 -4.69
N PRO A 149 13.64 21.21 -3.95
CA PRO A 149 14.59 20.22 -3.45
C PRO A 149 15.25 19.38 -4.55
N TYR A 150 14.50 18.98 -5.58
CA TYR A 150 15.04 18.28 -6.74
C TYR A 150 16.11 19.12 -7.46
N ASN A 151 15.82 20.41 -7.70
CA ASN A 151 16.78 21.31 -8.34
C ASN A 151 18.04 21.48 -7.48
N ALA A 152 17.90 21.56 -6.16
CA ALA A 152 19.05 21.64 -5.24
C ALA A 152 19.88 20.34 -5.25
N LEU A 153 19.24 19.17 -5.31
CA LEU A 153 19.92 17.88 -5.42
C LEU A 153 20.73 17.79 -6.72
N GLN A 154 20.16 18.20 -7.85
CA GLN A 154 20.86 18.21 -9.14
C GLN A 154 22.05 19.19 -9.15
N GLN A 155 21.90 20.37 -8.52
CA GLN A 155 23.03 21.31 -8.35
C GLN A 155 24.17 20.73 -7.51
N MET A 156 23.86 20.03 -6.41
CA MET A 156 24.87 19.35 -5.60
C MET A 156 25.58 18.25 -6.39
N LEU A 157 24.85 17.51 -7.21
CA LEU A 157 25.41 16.47 -8.08
C LEU A 157 26.40 17.07 -9.09
N ASP A 158 26.01 18.18 -9.74
CA ASP A 158 26.85 18.87 -10.71
C ASP A 158 28.12 19.43 -10.06
N HIS A 159 28.03 20.02 -8.87
CA HIS A 159 29.18 20.47 -8.11
C HIS A 159 30.11 19.30 -7.74
N THR A 160 29.55 18.19 -7.24
CA THR A 160 30.34 17.00 -6.86
C THR A 160 31.09 16.41 -8.05
N ARG A 161 30.46 16.40 -9.24
CA ARG A 161 31.07 15.95 -10.50
C ARG A 161 32.19 16.89 -10.95
N GLN A 162 32.03 18.20 -10.80
CA GLN A 162 33.02 19.21 -11.19
C GLN A 162 34.24 19.25 -10.27
N GLU A 163 34.07 19.02 -8.97
CA GLU A 163 35.16 19.05 -7.98
C GLU A 163 36.09 17.83 -8.05
N GLY A 164 35.84 16.87 -8.94
CA GLY A 164 36.67 15.66 -9.08
C GLY A 164 36.72 14.82 -7.80
N SER A 165 35.68 14.94 -6.97
CA SER A 165 35.60 14.28 -5.65
C SER A 165 35.90 12.80 -5.77
N THR A 166 36.69 12.28 -4.83
CA THR A 166 37.12 10.87 -4.73
C THR A 166 35.96 9.87 -4.69
N ASN A 167 34.72 10.35 -4.52
CA ASN A 167 33.50 9.56 -4.44
C ASN A 167 32.83 9.31 -5.80
N GLN A 168 33.52 9.52 -6.94
CA GLN A 168 33.01 9.20 -8.29
C GLN A 168 31.65 9.84 -8.66
N GLY A 169 31.28 10.98 -8.04
CA GLY A 169 29.98 11.62 -8.27
C GLY A 169 28.81 10.99 -7.51
N ILE A 170 29.07 10.20 -6.47
CA ILE A 170 28.06 9.63 -5.57
C ILE A 170 27.75 10.65 -4.46
N LEU A 171 26.49 11.04 -4.34
CA LEU A 171 25.98 11.89 -3.27
C LEU A 171 25.66 11.06 -2.02
N ASP A 172 25.99 11.60 -0.85
CA ASP A 172 25.56 11.06 0.43
C ASP A 172 24.07 11.37 0.64
N PRO A 173 23.19 10.38 0.89
CA PRO A 173 21.77 10.64 1.19
C PRO A 173 21.55 11.60 2.36
N ALA A 174 22.51 11.68 3.30
CA ALA A 174 22.44 12.64 4.41
C ALA A 174 22.54 14.10 3.95
N VAL A 175 23.06 14.36 2.75
CA VAL A 175 23.13 15.71 2.16
C VAL A 175 21.93 16.04 1.28
N ASP A 176 21.00 15.10 1.06
CA ASP A 176 19.79 15.35 0.28
C ASP A 176 18.93 16.44 0.97
N PRO A 177 18.63 17.57 0.29
CA PRO A 177 17.76 18.61 0.84
C PRO A 177 16.34 18.14 1.20
N THR A 178 15.90 16.99 0.69
CA THR A 178 14.61 16.34 1.01
C THR A 178 14.66 15.40 2.20
N ALA A 179 15.87 15.05 2.70
CA ALA A 179 16.04 14.07 3.78
C ALA A 179 15.24 14.47 5.03
N GLY A 180 14.26 13.64 5.40
CA GLY A 180 13.41 13.82 6.59
C GLY A 180 12.45 15.01 6.58
N LYS A 181 12.48 15.91 5.59
CA LYS A 181 11.61 17.09 5.51
C LYS A 181 10.94 17.17 4.15
N HIS A 182 9.63 16.89 4.13
CA HIS A 182 8.76 17.09 2.97
C HIS A 182 9.08 16.28 1.69
N GLY A 183 9.88 15.20 1.76
CA GLY A 183 10.17 14.34 0.59
C GLY A 183 8.91 13.85 -0.16
N TRP A 184 7.80 13.65 0.56
CA TRP A 184 6.50 13.32 -0.04
C TRP A 184 5.97 14.37 -1.03
N LYS A 185 6.36 15.65 -0.90
CA LYS A 185 5.94 16.73 -1.81
C LYS A 185 6.53 16.56 -3.21
N LEU A 186 7.76 16.05 -3.30
CA LEU A 186 8.38 15.72 -4.59
C LEU A 186 7.89 14.34 -5.08
N ASP A 187 7.77 13.38 -4.15
CA ASP A 187 7.40 12.00 -4.46
C ASP A 187 6.07 11.87 -5.22
N LYS A 188 5.09 12.75 -4.96
CA LYS A 188 3.81 12.74 -5.69
C LYS A 188 3.96 12.81 -7.22
N TYR A 189 5.02 13.47 -7.72
CA TYR A 189 5.25 13.61 -9.16
C TYR A 189 5.77 12.33 -9.83
N LYS A 190 6.24 11.35 -9.05
CA LYS A 190 6.73 10.06 -9.56
C LYS A 190 5.61 9.16 -10.06
N PHE A 191 4.43 9.17 -9.44
CA PHE A 191 3.33 8.22 -9.74
C PHE A 191 2.83 8.20 -11.19
N LEU A 192 2.68 9.38 -11.83
CA LEU A 192 2.30 9.40 -13.25
C LEU A 192 3.49 9.10 -14.15
N ALA A 193 4.68 9.61 -13.77
CA ALA A 193 5.91 9.43 -14.53
C ALA A 193 6.35 7.97 -14.59
N GLU A 194 6.27 7.24 -13.47
CA GLU A 194 6.62 5.82 -13.39
C GLU A 194 5.70 4.95 -14.24
N VAL A 195 4.39 5.25 -14.29
CA VAL A 195 3.43 4.50 -15.10
C VAL A 195 3.73 4.69 -16.58
N GLU A 196 3.94 5.94 -17.03
CA GLU A 196 4.35 6.21 -18.42
C GLU A 196 5.70 5.56 -18.74
N ARG A 197 6.68 5.71 -17.86
CA ARG A 197 8.05 5.21 -18.08
C ARG A 197 8.08 3.68 -18.11
N ALA A 198 7.36 3.01 -17.21
CA ALA A 198 7.25 1.56 -17.19
C ALA A 198 6.64 1.02 -18.49
N TRP A 199 5.58 1.65 -19.00
CA TRP A 199 4.96 1.26 -20.27
C TRP A 199 5.92 1.43 -21.45
N LEU A 200 6.62 2.57 -21.52
CA LEU A 200 7.56 2.85 -22.61
C LEU A 200 8.75 1.89 -22.61
N MET A 201 9.27 1.56 -21.43
CA MET A 201 10.43 0.67 -21.30
C MET A 201 10.07 -0.80 -21.49
N ARG A 202 8.86 -1.21 -21.07
CA ARG A 202 8.42 -2.60 -21.02
C ARG A 202 6.98 -2.71 -21.49
N PRO A 203 6.66 -2.39 -22.77
CA PRO A 203 5.29 -2.40 -23.25
C PRO A 203 4.72 -3.82 -23.31
N GLY A 204 3.40 -3.94 -23.13
CA GLY A 204 2.69 -5.19 -23.37
C GLY A 204 2.93 -6.31 -22.34
N ARG A 205 3.49 -6.00 -21.17
CA ARG A 205 3.50 -6.93 -20.04
C ARG A 205 2.08 -7.10 -19.52
N ASP A 206 1.75 -8.31 -19.07
CA ASP A 206 0.41 -8.62 -18.56
C ASP A 206 0.09 -7.85 -17.27
N TRP A 207 1.10 -7.67 -16.41
CA TRP A 207 0.96 -7.00 -15.12
C TRP A 207 2.15 -6.10 -14.82
N TYR A 208 1.88 -4.94 -14.23
CA TYR A 208 2.86 -3.99 -13.71
C TYR A 208 2.61 -3.85 -12.21
N VAL A 209 3.59 -4.28 -11.39
CA VAL A 209 3.49 -4.32 -9.93
C VAL A 209 4.38 -3.21 -9.37
N PHE A 210 3.77 -2.13 -8.87
CA PHE A 210 4.46 -0.97 -8.31
C PHE A 210 4.51 -1.09 -6.79
N TYR A 211 5.68 -0.82 -6.20
CA TYR A 211 5.90 -0.89 -4.76
C TYR A 211 7.05 0.02 -4.29
N GLU A 212 7.12 0.25 -2.99
CA GLU A 212 8.08 1.16 -2.36
C GLU A 212 9.15 0.39 -1.57
N THR A 213 10.18 1.09 -1.09
CA THR A 213 11.32 0.48 -0.38
C THR A 213 10.98 -0.12 0.97
N ASP A 214 9.86 0.27 1.57
CA ASP A 214 9.32 -0.29 2.82
C ASP A 214 8.12 -1.24 2.61
N THR A 215 7.86 -1.62 1.34
CA THR A 215 6.87 -2.64 0.97
C THR A 215 7.50 -4.02 0.91
N TYR A 216 6.98 -4.96 1.70
CA TYR A 216 7.27 -6.37 1.57
C TYR A 216 6.24 -7.05 0.67
N ILE A 217 6.69 -7.80 -0.35
CA ILE A 217 5.81 -8.58 -1.25
C ILE A 217 6.08 -10.06 -1.07
N LEU A 218 5.03 -10.83 -0.82
CA LEU A 218 5.07 -12.30 -0.88
C LEU A 218 4.87 -12.73 -2.33
N TRP A 219 5.97 -12.87 -3.09
CA TRP A 219 5.91 -13.09 -4.53
C TRP A 219 5.18 -14.38 -4.93
N ASP A 220 5.28 -15.46 -4.17
CA ASP A 220 4.50 -16.68 -4.44
C ASP A 220 3.00 -16.41 -4.39
N ASN A 221 2.54 -15.68 -3.38
CA ASN A 221 1.14 -15.29 -3.26
C ASN A 221 0.72 -14.32 -4.37
N MET A 222 1.57 -13.35 -4.72
CA MET A 222 1.31 -12.41 -5.83
C MET A 222 1.16 -13.15 -7.15
N PHE A 223 2.05 -14.10 -7.47
CA PHE A 223 1.97 -14.88 -8.71
C PHE A 223 0.71 -15.74 -8.77
N ARG A 224 0.33 -16.39 -7.66
CA ARG A 224 -0.93 -17.12 -7.57
C ARG A 224 -2.11 -16.21 -7.82
N PHE A 225 -2.16 -15.04 -7.16
CA PHE A 225 -3.25 -14.07 -7.30
C PHE A 225 -3.41 -13.62 -8.75
N LEU A 226 -2.33 -13.15 -9.38
CA LEU A 226 -2.36 -12.65 -10.75
C LEU A 226 -2.68 -13.75 -11.77
N SER A 227 -2.36 -15.02 -11.48
CA SER A 227 -2.71 -16.16 -12.34
C SER A 227 -4.22 -16.41 -12.46
N THR A 228 -5.02 -15.90 -11.51
CA THR A 228 -6.49 -16.08 -11.48
C THR A 228 -7.24 -15.01 -12.27
N LEU A 229 -6.55 -14.00 -12.79
CA LEU A 229 -7.14 -12.81 -13.38
C LEU A 229 -6.81 -12.70 -14.87
N ASP A 230 -7.69 -12.02 -15.62
CA ASP A 230 -7.46 -11.71 -17.04
C ASP A 230 -6.67 -10.40 -17.18
N PRO A 231 -5.42 -10.42 -17.68
CA PRO A 231 -4.63 -9.21 -17.87
C PRO A 231 -5.13 -8.30 -19.01
N ALA A 232 -6.00 -8.79 -19.89
CA ALA A 232 -6.63 -7.97 -20.92
C ALA A 232 -7.78 -7.11 -20.36
N ALA A 233 -8.38 -7.51 -19.24
CA ALA A 233 -9.37 -6.70 -18.55
C ALA A 233 -8.70 -5.46 -17.93
N PRO A 234 -9.34 -4.27 -17.96
CA PRO A 234 -8.77 -3.05 -17.38
C PRO A 234 -8.89 -3.08 -15.86
N LEU A 235 -7.91 -3.72 -15.21
CA LEU A 235 -7.81 -3.89 -13.77
C LEU A 235 -6.75 -2.95 -13.17
N TYR A 236 -7.19 -2.18 -12.17
CA TYR A 236 -6.38 -1.39 -11.25
C TYR A 236 -6.61 -1.91 -9.83
N MET A 237 -5.58 -2.41 -9.17
CA MET A 237 -5.71 -3.20 -7.93
C MET A 237 -4.80 -2.67 -6.82
N GLY A 238 -5.27 -2.73 -5.57
CA GLY A 238 -4.46 -2.37 -4.40
C GLY A 238 -5.30 -2.18 -3.15
N SER A 239 -4.77 -1.50 -2.13
CA SER A 239 -5.51 -1.14 -0.92
C SER A 239 -6.34 0.13 -1.15
N PRO A 240 -7.69 0.07 -1.12
CA PRO A 240 -8.53 1.22 -1.43
C PRO A 240 -8.46 2.31 -0.36
N SER A 241 -8.33 3.56 -0.79
CA SER A 241 -8.38 4.78 0.03
C SER A 241 -9.41 5.75 -0.55
N PRO A 242 -10.15 6.51 0.29
CA PRO A 242 -11.06 7.54 -0.20
C PRO A 242 -10.31 8.63 -0.97
N GLY A 243 -10.73 8.88 -2.21
CA GLY A 243 -10.18 9.88 -3.11
C GLY A 243 -11.08 11.11 -3.31
N ARG A 244 -10.86 11.82 -4.40
CA ARG A 244 -11.62 13.02 -4.78
C ARG A 244 -13.02 12.68 -5.25
N ASP A 245 -13.97 13.58 -5.02
CA ASP A 245 -15.34 13.50 -5.56
C ASP A 245 -16.03 12.14 -5.34
N GLY A 246 -15.77 11.52 -4.18
CA GLY A 246 -16.34 10.22 -3.82
C GLY A 246 -15.72 9.02 -4.55
N THR A 247 -14.63 9.22 -5.29
CA THR A 247 -13.84 8.15 -5.92
C THR A 247 -12.93 7.46 -4.90
N TRP A 248 -12.28 6.40 -5.35
CA TRP A 248 -11.34 5.61 -4.55
C TRP A 248 -10.07 5.37 -5.36
N PHE A 249 -8.94 5.28 -4.67
CA PHE A 249 -7.64 5.00 -5.28
C PHE A 249 -6.89 3.94 -4.48
N ALA A 250 -5.86 3.33 -5.08
CA ALA A 250 -4.99 2.39 -4.38
C ALA A 250 -3.94 3.20 -3.62
N ASN A 251 -3.86 3.03 -2.30
CA ASN A 251 -2.78 3.58 -1.49
C ASN A 251 -1.43 3.13 -2.09
N GLY A 252 -0.53 4.08 -2.36
CA GLY A 252 0.77 3.79 -2.97
C GLY A 252 1.68 2.93 -2.09
N GLY A 253 1.58 3.08 -0.77
CA GLY A 253 2.45 2.43 0.20
C GLY A 253 2.45 0.89 0.12
N PRO A 254 1.31 0.19 0.27
CA PRO A 254 1.23 -1.27 0.07
C PRO A 254 1.54 -1.75 -1.35
N GLY A 255 1.81 -0.83 -2.27
CA GLY A 255 1.88 -1.08 -3.69
C GLY A 255 0.51 -1.20 -4.37
N PHE A 256 0.57 -1.18 -5.69
CA PHE A 256 -0.60 -1.34 -6.55
C PHE A 256 -0.22 -2.10 -7.83
N VAL A 257 -1.22 -2.65 -8.50
CA VAL A 257 -1.03 -3.43 -9.73
C VAL A 257 -1.91 -2.87 -10.84
N LEU A 258 -1.30 -2.68 -12.01
CA LEU A 258 -2.00 -2.35 -13.25
C LEU A 258 -1.89 -3.53 -14.22
N SER A 259 -3.03 -3.96 -14.74
CA SER A 259 -3.10 -4.89 -15.88
C SER A 259 -2.65 -4.21 -17.17
N ARG A 260 -2.28 -5.03 -18.16
CA ARG A 260 -2.06 -4.55 -19.54
C ARG A 260 -3.25 -3.76 -20.07
N GLY A 261 -4.48 -4.26 -19.87
CA GLY A 261 -5.69 -3.56 -20.30
C GLY A 261 -5.88 -2.19 -19.63
N ALA A 262 -5.50 -2.05 -18.35
CA ALA A 262 -5.55 -0.76 -17.65
C ALA A 262 -4.51 0.21 -18.20
N MET A 263 -3.29 -0.27 -18.44
CA MET A 263 -2.20 0.52 -19.03
C MET A 263 -2.57 1.02 -20.42
N GLU A 264 -3.06 0.13 -21.30
CA GLU A 264 -3.52 0.47 -22.65
C GLU A 264 -4.65 1.51 -22.64
N LYS A 265 -5.58 1.42 -21.69
CA LYS A 265 -6.69 2.36 -21.58
C LYS A 265 -6.26 3.72 -21.05
N LEU A 266 -5.47 3.74 -19.98
CA LEU A 266 -4.95 4.97 -19.34
C LEU A 266 -4.04 5.76 -20.30
N LEU A 267 -3.17 5.04 -21.01
CA LEU A 267 -2.13 5.57 -21.90
C LEU A 267 -2.54 5.55 -23.38
N SER A 268 -3.81 5.27 -23.68
CA SER A 268 -4.36 5.38 -25.04
C SER A 268 -4.03 6.76 -25.63
N HIS A 269 -3.77 6.82 -26.94
CA HIS A 269 -3.14 7.91 -27.71
C HIS A 269 -3.84 9.29 -27.62
N THR A 270 -3.98 9.85 -26.42
CA THR A 270 -4.40 11.22 -26.18
C THR A 270 -3.14 12.04 -25.96
N ALA A 271 -2.82 12.92 -26.90
CA ALA A 271 -1.99 14.06 -26.57
C ALA A 271 -2.83 15.01 -25.70
N PRO A 272 -2.29 15.57 -24.60
CA PRO A 272 -0.90 15.47 -24.14
C PRO A 272 -0.62 14.22 -23.26
N PRO A 273 0.67 13.86 -23.02
CA PRO A 273 1.08 12.79 -22.10
C PRO A 273 0.38 12.82 -20.73
N LEU A 274 0.24 11.64 -20.10
CA LEU A 274 -0.42 11.45 -18.80
C LEU A 274 0.14 12.40 -17.73
N THR A 275 1.47 12.54 -17.66
CA THR A 275 2.15 13.51 -16.79
C THR A 275 1.62 14.93 -16.99
N LEU A 276 1.59 15.43 -18.23
CA LEU A 276 1.03 16.76 -18.52
C LEU A 276 -0.46 16.90 -18.20
N ARG A 277 -1.28 15.88 -18.47
CA ARG A 277 -2.71 15.91 -18.12
C ARG A 277 -2.91 16.01 -16.61
N GLY A 278 -2.06 15.34 -15.83
CA GLY A 278 -2.16 15.28 -14.37
C GLY A 278 -1.49 16.43 -13.62
N LEU A 279 -0.61 17.21 -14.26
CA LEU A 279 0.21 18.23 -13.58
C LEU A 279 -0.60 19.23 -12.75
N GLY A 280 -1.73 19.72 -13.27
CA GLY A 280 -2.59 20.67 -12.53
C GLY A 280 -3.13 20.07 -11.23
N MET A 281 -3.52 18.79 -11.26
CA MET A 281 -4.00 18.06 -10.09
C MET A 281 -2.87 17.72 -9.11
N LEU A 282 -1.68 17.39 -9.62
CA LEU A 282 -0.49 17.13 -8.80
C LEU A 282 -0.08 18.37 -7.99
N LYS A 283 -0.13 19.57 -8.59
CA LYS A 283 0.20 20.81 -7.87
C LYS A 283 -0.77 21.09 -6.71
N GLY A 284 -2.05 20.72 -6.85
CA GLY A 284 -3.10 21.00 -5.85
C GLY A 284 -3.39 19.87 -4.85
N ASP A 285 -2.88 18.65 -5.07
CA ASP A 285 -3.10 17.50 -4.18
C ASP A 285 -1.87 17.21 -3.33
N CYS A 286 -2.09 16.59 -2.16
CA CYS A 286 -1.02 16.10 -1.31
C CYS A 286 -0.29 14.90 -1.91
N CYS A 287 -0.97 14.12 -2.75
CA CYS A 287 -0.71 12.71 -2.86
C CYS A 287 -0.79 12.25 -4.34
N GLY A 288 0.27 11.62 -4.84
CA GLY A 288 0.38 11.24 -6.26
C GLY A 288 -0.46 10.03 -6.64
N ASP A 289 -0.62 9.08 -5.72
CA ASP A 289 -1.50 7.92 -5.83
C ASP A 289 -2.99 8.32 -5.95
N SER A 290 -3.42 9.35 -5.22
CA SER A 290 -4.75 9.99 -5.37
C SER A 290 -4.95 10.52 -6.79
N VAL A 291 -3.95 11.23 -7.36
CA VAL A 291 -4.02 11.71 -8.75
C VAL A 291 -4.07 10.55 -9.73
N LEU A 292 -3.20 9.55 -9.58
CA LEU A 292 -3.18 8.37 -10.47
C LEU A 292 -4.54 7.64 -10.45
N GLY A 293 -5.10 7.42 -9.27
CA GLY A 293 -6.42 6.79 -9.13
C GLY A 293 -7.52 7.59 -9.81
N TRP A 294 -7.50 8.92 -9.71
CA TRP A 294 -8.43 9.78 -10.43
C TRP A 294 -8.27 9.66 -11.96
N MET A 295 -7.03 9.68 -12.46
CA MET A 295 -6.76 9.54 -13.90
C MET A 295 -7.21 8.19 -14.46
N LEU A 296 -7.05 7.12 -13.68
CA LEU A 296 -7.56 5.79 -14.01
C LEU A 296 -9.10 5.76 -13.99
N TRP A 297 -9.72 6.39 -12.99
CA TRP A 297 -11.18 6.49 -12.90
C TRP A 297 -11.78 7.23 -14.11
N GLU A 298 -11.20 8.37 -14.50
CA GLU A 298 -11.58 9.13 -15.71
C GLU A 298 -11.38 8.29 -16.99
N ALA A 299 -10.35 7.46 -17.03
CA ALA A 299 -10.16 6.47 -18.10
C ALA A 299 -11.15 5.29 -18.01
N GLY A 300 -12.10 5.30 -17.06
CA GLY A 300 -13.07 4.24 -16.84
C GLY A 300 -12.44 2.96 -16.28
N VAL A 301 -11.40 3.08 -15.46
CA VAL A 301 -10.70 2.00 -14.75
C VAL A 301 -10.80 2.26 -13.24
N PRO A 302 -11.97 2.03 -12.62
CA PRO A 302 -12.10 2.18 -11.17
C PRO A 302 -11.23 1.15 -10.44
N ILE A 303 -10.83 1.48 -9.22
CA ILE A 303 -10.10 0.54 -8.37
C ILE A 303 -10.92 -0.72 -8.07
N SER A 304 -10.25 -1.87 -8.20
CA SER A 304 -10.61 -3.13 -7.59
C SER A 304 -9.84 -3.26 -6.28
N GLY A 305 -10.48 -2.92 -5.15
CA GLY A 305 -9.82 -2.89 -3.85
C GLY A 305 -9.66 -4.28 -3.24
N TYR A 306 -8.44 -4.70 -2.94
CA TYR A 306 -8.13 -6.02 -2.38
C TYR A 306 -7.51 -5.90 -0.99
N PHE A 307 -8.16 -5.17 -0.10
CA PHE A 307 -7.77 -5.15 1.31
C PHE A 307 -8.41 -6.35 2.05
N PRO A 308 -7.67 -7.05 2.93
CA PRO A 308 -6.32 -6.78 3.41
C PRO A 308 -5.21 -7.53 2.63
N LEU A 309 -5.47 -8.15 1.46
CA LEU A 309 -4.39 -8.78 0.67
C LEU A 309 -3.24 -7.79 0.39
N PHE A 310 -3.58 -6.55 0.00
CA PHE A 310 -2.67 -5.41 0.03
C PHE A 310 -2.82 -4.70 1.38
N ASN A 311 -1.85 -4.88 2.28
CA ASN A 311 -1.98 -4.43 3.66
C ASN A 311 -1.17 -3.15 3.94
N THR A 312 -1.80 -2.16 4.58
CA THR A 312 -1.18 -0.90 5.01
C THR A 312 -0.36 -0.98 6.30
N TYR A 313 -0.37 -2.13 6.97
CA TYR A 313 0.31 -2.35 8.24
C TYR A 313 1.64 -3.08 8.07
N PRO A 314 2.62 -2.77 8.94
CA PRO A 314 3.76 -3.65 9.11
C PRO A 314 3.32 -4.92 9.84
N ALA A 315 4.07 -6.01 9.68
CA ALA A 315 3.74 -7.31 10.25
C ALA A 315 3.38 -7.29 11.75
N HIS A 316 4.02 -6.40 12.53
CA HIS A 316 3.82 -6.30 13.96
C HIS A 316 2.54 -5.53 14.37
N ARG A 317 1.86 -4.83 13.46
CA ARG A 317 0.60 -4.09 13.75
C ARG A 317 -0.64 -4.69 13.10
N ILE A 318 -0.52 -5.85 12.47
CA ILE A 318 -1.66 -6.52 11.85
C ILE A 318 -2.62 -6.98 12.94
N PRO A 319 -3.91 -6.58 12.88
CA PRO A 319 -4.95 -7.19 13.68
C PRO A 319 -5.35 -8.54 13.08
N PHE A 320 -5.02 -9.62 13.79
CA PHE A 320 -5.47 -10.97 13.45
C PHE A 320 -6.89 -11.17 13.96
N THR A 321 -7.84 -11.09 13.03
CA THR A 321 -9.29 -11.25 13.22
C THR A 321 -9.77 -12.55 12.61
N GLU A 322 -10.95 -13.02 13.01
CA GLU A 322 -11.60 -14.19 12.38
C GLU A 322 -11.76 -14.03 10.86
N ARG A 323 -12.10 -12.81 10.39
CA ARG A 323 -12.36 -12.55 8.97
C ARG A 323 -11.08 -12.55 8.12
N SER A 324 -9.95 -12.05 8.63
CA SER A 324 -8.69 -12.03 7.88
C SER A 324 -7.86 -13.31 8.04
N TRP A 325 -8.11 -14.10 9.09
CA TRP A 325 -7.29 -15.24 9.50
C TRP A 325 -6.90 -16.19 8.37
N CYS A 326 -7.87 -16.58 7.53
CA CYS A 326 -7.66 -17.53 6.44
C CYS A 326 -7.44 -16.87 5.07
N GLN A 327 -7.24 -15.55 5.03
CA GLN A 327 -6.97 -14.82 3.80
C GLN A 327 -5.46 -14.82 3.47
N PRO A 328 -5.08 -14.83 2.18
CA PRO A 328 -3.68 -14.65 1.79
C PRO A 328 -3.17 -13.23 2.08
N VAL A 329 -1.86 -13.12 2.31
CA VAL A 329 -1.17 -11.83 2.39
C VAL A 329 -0.39 -11.62 1.09
N LEU A 330 -0.64 -10.53 0.36
CA LEU A 330 0.17 -10.19 -0.83
C LEU A 330 1.28 -9.22 -0.46
N THR A 331 0.92 -8.13 0.22
CA THR A 331 1.87 -7.08 0.59
C THR A 331 1.68 -6.60 2.02
N LEU A 332 2.79 -6.15 2.61
CA LEU A 332 2.86 -5.47 3.90
C LEU A 332 3.62 -4.16 3.71
N HIS A 333 3.19 -3.10 4.38
CA HIS A 333 3.77 -1.76 4.24
C HIS A 333 4.43 -1.29 5.54
N LYS A 334 5.40 -0.37 5.45
CA LYS A 334 6.22 0.09 6.59
C LYS A 334 7.05 -1.02 7.24
N SER A 335 7.46 -2.01 6.45
CA SER A 335 8.28 -3.11 6.93
C SER A 335 9.68 -2.59 7.25
N THR A 336 10.12 -2.80 8.49
CA THR A 336 11.47 -2.40 8.89
C THR A 336 12.53 -3.23 8.14
N PRO A 337 13.77 -2.75 8.00
CA PRO A 337 14.84 -3.53 7.36
C PRO A 337 15.01 -4.93 7.94
N GLN A 338 14.90 -5.05 9.27
CA GLN A 338 14.98 -6.34 9.96
C GLN A 338 13.75 -7.21 9.68
N ASP A 339 12.55 -6.65 9.71
CA ASP A 339 11.34 -7.40 9.38
C ASP A 339 11.42 -7.99 7.96
N MET A 340 11.97 -7.25 6.99
CA MET A 340 12.15 -7.74 5.62
C MET A 340 13.09 -8.94 5.55
N LEU A 341 14.24 -8.88 6.23
CA LEU A 341 15.20 -9.98 6.28
C LEU A 341 14.58 -11.23 6.93
N ASP A 342 13.92 -11.05 8.07
CA ASP A 342 13.31 -12.14 8.83
C ASP A 342 12.15 -12.79 8.06
N LEU A 343 11.27 -11.98 7.45
CA LEU A 343 10.16 -12.44 6.62
C LEU A 343 10.65 -13.19 5.39
N TRP A 344 11.70 -12.72 4.74
CA TRP A 344 12.22 -13.34 3.52
C TRP A 344 12.79 -14.73 3.76
N ARG A 345 13.54 -14.90 4.85
CA ARG A 345 14.04 -16.22 5.26
C ARG A 345 12.91 -17.14 5.68
N TRP A 346 11.96 -16.63 6.46
CA TRP A 346 10.77 -17.37 6.88
C TRP A 346 9.92 -17.84 5.69
N GLU A 347 9.64 -16.97 4.73
CA GLU A 347 8.84 -17.28 3.54
C GLU A 347 9.45 -18.45 2.75
N HIS A 348 10.77 -18.47 2.56
CA HIS A 348 11.45 -19.56 1.87
C HIS A 348 11.27 -20.91 2.57
N ARG A 349 11.11 -20.96 3.90
CA ARG A 349 10.83 -22.20 4.64
C ARG A 349 9.38 -22.63 4.55
N GLU A 350 8.45 -21.67 4.55
CA GLU A 350 7.04 -21.95 4.83
C GLU A 350 6.14 -22.05 3.60
N ARG A 351 6.64 -21.74 2.39
CA ARG A 351 5.87 -21.91 1.13
C ARG A 351 5.29 -23.32 1.01
N LYS A 352 4.06 -23.43 0.49
CA LYS A 352 3.38 -24.72 0.32
C LYS A 352 2.91 -24.88 -1.12
N LEU A 353 2.99 -26.09 -1.68
CA LEU A 353 2.69 -26.31 -3.10
C LEU A 353 1.25 -25.86 -3.43
N GLY A 354 0.26 -26.42 -2.75
CA GLY A 354 -1.17 -26.17 -3.03
C GLY A 354 -1.84 -25.09 -2.20
N ARG A 355 -1.10 -24.31 -1.40
CA ARG A 355 -1.68 -23.30 -0.48
C ARG A 355 -0.79 -22.05 -0.41
N PRO A 356 -1.33 -20.83 -0.62
CA PRO A 356 -0.61 -19.59 -0.35
C PRO A 356 -0.34 -19.42 1.14
N LEU A 357 0.60 -18.54 1.49
CA LEU A 357 0.80 -18.10 2.88
C LEU A 357 -0.37 -17.21 3.32
N LEU A 358 -0.92 -17.49 4.50
CA LEU A 358 -2.10 -16.82 5.05
C LEU A 358 -1.73 -15.92 6.23
N TYR A 359 -2.68 -15.08 6.66
CA TYR A 359 -2.56 -14.34 7.91
C TYR A 359 -2.31 -15.26 9.11
N SER A 360 -2.93 -16.45 9.15
CA SER A 360 -2.66 -17.45 10.18
C SER A 360 -1.19 -17.89 10.23
N ASP A 361 -0.51 -18.02 9.08
CA ASP A 361 0.91 -18.37 9.03
C ASP A 361 1.78 -17.18 9.49
N LEU A 362 1.40 -15.96 9.14
CA LEU A 362 2.08 -14.74 9.56
C LEU A 362 1.97 -14.49 11.08
N TYR A 363 0.86 -14.89 11.69
CA TYR A 363 0.69 -14.88 13.13
C TYR A 363 1.73 -15.77 13.83
N GLU A 364 1.94 -16.99 13.33
CA GLU A 364 2.94 -17.93 13.84
C GLU A 364 4.37 -17.37 13.69
N PHE A 365 4.67 -16.70 12.58
CA PHE A 365 5.95 -16.00 12.40
C PHE A 365 6.21 -14.97 13.49
N ARG A 366 5.22 -14.12 13.82
CA ARG A 366 5.36 -13.08 14.85
C ARG A 366 5.41 -13.64 16.26
N ARG A 367 4.90 -14.86 16.47
CA ARG A 367 4.86 -15.55 17.76
C ARG A 367 4.27 -14.62 18.85
N VAL A 368 3.10 -14.06 18.59
CA VAL A 368 2.49 -13.01 19.43
C VAL A 368 2.33 -13.46 20.89
N THR A 369 1.96 -14.73 21.11
CA THR A 369 1.67 -15.30 22.44
C THR A 369 2.76 -16.25 22.95
N LYS A 370 4.05 -15.97 22.66
CA LYS A 370 5.17 -16.75 23.25
C LYS A 370 4.97 -16.91 24.77
N PRO A 371 5.25 -18.10 25.33
CA PRO A 371 5.26 -18.30 26.79
C PRO A 371 6.10 -17.23 27.48
N GLY A 372 5.52 -16.54 28.47
CA GLY A 372 6.18 -15.45 29.22
C GLY A 372 5.82 -14.03 28.77
N ASN A 373 5.09 -13.83 27.66
CA ASN A 373 4.69 -12.50 27.14
C ASN A 373 3.23 -12.14 27.42
N ALA A 374 2.60 -12.68 28.46
CA ALA A 374 1.17 -12.43 28.71
C ALA A 374 0.85 -10.95 28.99
N VAL A 375 1.82 -10.19 29.53
CA VAL A 375 1.72 -8.74 29.78
C VAL A 375 3.04 -8.07 29.38
N ARG A 376 2.97 -6.88 28.77
CA ARG A 376 4.11 -6.03 28.43
C ARG A 376 3.86 -4.60 28.85
N TYR A 377 4.81 -4.05 29.61
CA TYR A 377 4.89 -2.63 29.93
C TYR A 377 5.54 -1.86 28.78
N ASP A 378 5.29 -0.55 28.73
CA ASP A 378 5.78 0.37 27.69
C ASP A 378 5.47 -0.17 26.28
N TRP A 379 4.25 -0.68 26.13
CA TRP A 379 3.85 -1.43 24.95
C TRP A 379 2.41 -1.14 24.56
N ASP A 380 2.21 -1.00 23.25
CA ASP A 380 0.92 -0.73 22.65
C ASP A 380 0.57 -1.78 21.60
N ASN A 381 -0.39 -2.64 21.94
CA ASN A 381 -0.95 -3.68 21.09
C ASN A 381 -2.25 -3.24 20.39
N THR A 382 -2.63 -1.97 20.44
CA THR A 382 -3.81 -1.49 19.72
C THR A 382 -3.51 -1.29 18.23
N ASN A 383 -4.56 -1.38 17.43
CA ASN A 383 -4.59 -0.75 16.11
C ASN A 383 -5.45 0.51 16.23
N TYR A 384 -4.83 1.70 16.12
CA TYR A 384 -5.55 2.97 16.22
C TYR A 384 -6.41 3.29 14.99
N ASP A 385 -6.43 2.44 13.97
CA ASP A 385 -7.40 2.58 12.90
C ASP A 385 -8.83 2.30 13.41
N ARG A 386 -9.80 2.82 12.67
CA ARG A 386 -11.22 2.55 12.95
C ARG A 386 -11.69 1.21 12.37
N LEU A 387 -10.79 0.39 11.80
CA LEU A 387 -11.14 -0.84 11.09
C LEU A 387 -11.27 -2.02 12.05
N ALA A 388 -10.56 -2.00 13.18
CA ALA A 388 -10.75 -2.94 14.28
C ALA A 388 -10.80 -2.20 15.63
N PRO A 389 -11.88 -1.42 15.92
CA PRO A 389 -11.95 -0.66 17.16
C PRO A 389 -12.12 -1.59 18.36
N GLY A 390 -11.29 -1.39 19.38
CA GLY A 390 -11.53 -1.96 20.69
C GLY A 390 -12.68 -1.28 21.42
N ARG A 391 -13.07 -1.83 22.57
CA ARG A 391 -14.10 -1.29 23.46
C ARG A 391 -13.46 -0.66 24.68
N ASP A 392 -13.73 0.63 24.88
CA ASP A 392 -13.27 1.37 26.05
C ASP A 392 -14.04 0.96 27.30
N VAL A 393 -13.32 0.68 28.39
CA VAL A 393 -13.89 0.44 29.72
C VAL A 393 -13.07 1.13 30.81
N PRO A 394 -13.68 1.55 31.93
CA PRO A 394 -12.94 2.08 33.07
C PRO A 394 -11.99 1.03 33.67
N GLY A 395 -10.78 1.44 34.07
CA GLY A 395 -9.85 0.57 34.79
C GLY A 395 -8.69 1.33 35.40
N ASP A 396 -8.60 1.28 36.73
CA ASP A 396 -7.60 2.00 37.51
C ASP A 396 -6.22 1.34 37.55
N SER A 397 -6.11 0.11 37.03
CA SER A 397 -4.92 -0.72 37.11
C SER A 397 -4.87 -1.73 35.96
N VAL A 398 -3.68 -2.27 35.69
CA VAL A 398 -3.47 -3.37 34.73
C VAL A 398 -4.33 -4.59 35.10
N ASP A 399 -4.38 -4.94 36.38
CA ASP A 399 -5.18 -6.06 36.89
C ASP A 399 -6.69 -5.85 36.72
N ALA A 400 -7.16 -4.60 36.81
CA ALA A 400 -8.55 -4.27 36.50
C ALA A 400 -8.85 -4.51 35.01
N CYS A 401 -7.94 -4.13 34.10
CA CYS A 401 -8.12 -4.43 32.68
C CYS A 401 -8.07 -5.92 32.37
N SER A 402 -7.15 -6.66 33.00
CA SER A 402 -7.06 -8.13 32.84
C SER A 402 -8.38 -8.77 33.24
N ARG A 403 -8.90 -8.46 34.43
CA ARG A 403 -10.19 -9.00 34.91
C ARG A 403 -11.37 -8.58 34.03
N ALA A 404 -11.38 -7.34 33.53
CA ALA A 404 -12.42 -6.87 32.62
C ALA A 404 -12.41 -7.65 31.29
N CYS A 405 -11.22 -7.96 30.76
CA CYS A 405 -11.06 -8.78 29.57
C CYS A 405 -11.38 -10.26 29.84
N GLU A 406 -11.05 -10.79 31.02
CA GLU A 406 -11.44 -12.17 31.42
C GLU A 406 -12.96 -12.31 31.47
N ALA A 407 -13.66 -11.32 32.02
CA ALA A 407 -15.12 -11.28 32.14
C ALA A 407 -15.85 -11.13 30.79
N ASP A 408 -15.21 -10.51 29.79
CA ASP A 408 -15.74 -10.42 28.44
C ASP A 408 -15.32 -11.66 27.62
N PRO A 409 -16.24 -12.56 27.24
CA PRO A 409 -15.89 -13.78 26.52
C PRO A 409 -15.29 -13.52 25.14
N THR A 410 -15.53 -12.34 24.55
CA THR A 410 -15.02 -11.97 23.22
C THR A 410 -13.62 -11.35 23.28
N CYS A 411 -13.15 -10.92 24.45
CA CYS A 411 -11.88 -10.22 24.56
C CYS A 411 -10.69 -11.19 24.43
N LEU A 412 -9.79 -10.92 23.49
CA LEU A 412 -8.55 -11.68 23.29
C LEU A 412 -7.33 -10.95 23.84
N GLN A 413 -7.35 -9.62 23.83
CA GLN A 413 -6.27 -8.79 24.36
C GLN A 413 -6.82 -7.48 24.95
N TYR A 414 -5.99 -6.80 25.74
CA TYR A 414 -6.30 -5.48 26.28
C TYR A 414 -5.10 -4.54 26.25
N LEU A 415 -5.38 -3.23 26.23
CA LEU A 415 -4.41 -2.16 26.52
C LEU A 415 -4.90 -1.39 27.76
N TRP A 416 -4.06 -1.24 28.77
CA TRP A 416 -4.27 -0.29 29.86
C TRP A 416 -3.53 1.01 29.57
N ARG A 417 -4.28 2.12 29.56
CA ARG A 417 -3.76 3.49 29.52
C ARG A 417 -3.74 4.02 30.95
N GLY A 418 -2.57 4.00 31.56
CA GLY A 418 -2.36 4.33 32.96
C GLY A 418 -2.21 5.82 33.25
N LYS A 419 -1.75 6.12 34.47
CA LYS A 419 -1.56 7.48 35.01
C LYS A 419 -2.83 8.32 34.96
N HIS A 420 -2.91 9.32 34.07
CA HIS A 420 -4.05 10.23 33.99
C HIS A 420 -5.28 9.59 33.36
N ALA A 421 -5.11 8.70 32.37
CA ALA A 421 -6.24 8.15 31.60
C ALA A 421 -7.08 7.16 32.40
N LYS A 422 -6.45 6.23 33.15
CA LYS A 422 -7.11 5.16 33.92
C LYS A 422 -8.22 4.44 33.12
N GLN A 423 -7.86 4.06 31.89
CA GLN A 423 -8.79 3.51 30.90
C GLN A 423 -8.22 2.24 30.29
N CYS A 424 -9.07 1.25 30.07
CA CYS A 424 -8.74 0.04 29.32
C CYS A 424 -9.37 0.09 27.94
N VAL A 425 -8.68 -0.50 26.96
CA VAL A 425 -9.23 -0.83 25.64
C VAL A 425 -9.25 -2.35 25.52
N LEU A 426 -10.42 -2.96 25.45
CA LEU A 426 -10.61 -4.40 25.28
C LEU A 426 -10.79 -4.74 23.81
N MET A 427 -10.11 -5.77 23.28
CA MET A 427 -10.09 -6.04 21.85
C MET A 427 -10.42 -7.51 21.53
N PRO A 428 -11.29 -7.79 20.54
CA PRO A 428 -11.69 -9.14 20.13
C PRO A 428 -10.78 -9.75 19.06
N PHE A 429 -9.55 -9.26 18.94
CA PHE A 429 -8.56 -9.67 17.95
C PHE A 429 -7.18 -9.70 18.60
N VAL A 430 -6.20 -10.27 17.92
CA VAL A 430 -4.82 -10.36 18.41
C VAL A 430 -3.91 -9.51 17.56
N THR A 431 -3.07 -8.69 18.19
CA THR A 431 -2.06 -7.85 17.54
C THR A 431 -0.79 -7.89 18.39
N LEU A 432 0.39 -7.97 17.75
CA LEU A 432 1.65 -7.90 18.49
C LEU A 432 1.91 -6.51 19.06
N GLY A 433 1.70 -5.45 18.29
CA GLY A 433 1.95 -4.09 18.71
C GLY A 433 3.39 -3.64 18.55
N SER A 434 3.71 -2.51 19.17
CA SER A 434 5.04 -1.90 19.18
C SER A 434 5.40 -1.41 20.58
N PRO A 435 6.69 -1.21 20.89
CA PRO A 435 7.09 -0.41 22.03
C PRO A 435 6.43 0.98 21.98
N ARG A 436 6.00 1.47 23.14
CA ARG A 436 5.44 2.81 23.31
C ARG A 436 5.83 3.37 24.66
N GLU A 437 6.64 4.42 24.62
CA GLU A 437 7.09 5.13 25.81
C GLU A 437 5.96 5.93 26.45
N ASP A 438 6.17 6.26 27.72
CA ASP A 438 5.29 7.15 28.47
C ASP A 438 5.21 8.55 27.83
N GLU A 439 4.00 9.09 27.76
CA GLU A 439 3.76 10.41 27.19
C GLU A 439 3.38 11.41 28.30
N THR A 440 3.82 12.66 28.15
CA THR A 440 3.39 13.78 29.00
C THR A 440 2.73 14.85 28.16
N GLU A 441 1.49 15.19 28.48
CA GLU A 441 0.75 16.28 27.88
C GLU A 441 0.73 17.47 28.83
N THR A 442 1.21 18.62 28.37
CA THR A 442 1.19 19.88 29.12
C THR A 442 0.05 20.74 28.60
N LYS A 443 -1.00 20.94 29.40
CA LYS A 443 -2.07 21.89 29.11
C LYS A 443 -1.86 23.16 29.91
N GLN A 444 -1.78 24.29 29.22
CA GLN A 444 -1.88 25.61 29.83
C GLN A 444 -3.36 25.96 29.96
N ALA A 445 -3.86 26.01 31.19
CA ALA A 445 -5.18 26.54 31.47
C ALA A 445 -5.02 28.01 31.92
N ALA A 446 -5.63 28.94 31.19
CA ALA A 446 -5.78 30.30 31.67
C ALA A 446 -6.90 30.31 32.72
N THR A 447 -6.60 30.73 33.95
CA THR A 447 -7.65 31.03 34.92
C THR A 447 -8.31 32.36 34.56
N GLU A 448 -9.64 32.45 34.68
CA GLU A 448 -10.36 33.72 34.60
C GLU A 448 -9.78 34.66 35.67
N ALA A 449 -9.23 35.80 35.24
CA ALA A 449 -8.71 36.79 36.16
C ALA A 449 -9.85 37.64 36.74
N GLY A 450 -9.85 37.87 38.05
CA GLY A 450 -10.68 38.92 38.64
C GLY A 450 -10.21 40.30 38.18
N GLU A 451 -11.12 41.28 38.09
CA GLU A 451 -10.79 42.66 37.67
C GLU A 451 -9.62 43.22 38.50
N GLY A 452 -8.44 43.33 37.87
CA GLY A 452 -7.24 43.90 38.46
C GLY A 452 -6.07 42.94 38.73
N GLU A 453 -6.20 41.63 38.47
CA GLU A 453 -5.10 40.65 38.60
C GLU A 453 -4.62 40.14 37.23
N GLU A 454 -3.33 39.85 37.09
CA GLU A 454 -2.83 39.12 35.91
C GLU A 454 -3.24 37.64 35.99
N PRO A 455 -3.69 37.02 34.89
CA PRO A 455 -4.07 35.61 34.87
C PRO A 455 -2.87 34.72 35.22
N ALA A 456 -2.98 33.96 36.32
CA ALA A 456 -2.00 32.93 36.64
C ALA A 456 -2.15 31.75 35.66
N ALA A 457 -1.14 31.51 34.84
CA ALA A 457 -1.12 30.33 33.98
C ALA A 457 -0.93 29.06 34.84
N VAL A 458 -1.98 28.27 35.01
CA VAL A 458 -1.85 26.96 35.65
C VAL A 458 -1.40 25.97 34.58
N THR A 459 -0.20 25.41 34.79
CA THR A 459 0.34 24.37 33.92
C THR A 459 -0.08 23.01 34.47
N GLU A 460 -1.02 22.34 33.80
CA GLU A 460 -1.41 20.97 34.13
C GLU A 460 -0.55 20.00 33.30
N VAL A 461 0.22 19.13 33.96
CA VAL A 461 1.01 18.07 33.31
C VAL A 461 0.31 16.73 33.53
N ARG A 462 -0.13 16.10 32.45
CA ARG A 462 -0.80 14.80 32.45
C ARG A 462 0.13 13.74 31.90
N GLY A 463 0.42 12.73 32.70
CA GLY A 463 1.16 11.55 32.24
C GLY A 463 0.24 10.47 31.68
N TYR A 464 0.72 9.73 30.69
CA TYR A 464 0.09 8.54 30.15
C TYR A 464 1.12 7.41 30.11
N SER A 465 0.70 6.20 30.45
CA SER A 465 1.51 4.98 30.32
C SER A 465 0.73 3.90 29.61
N TYR A 466 1.43 2.96 28.99
CA TYR A 466 0.83 1.96 28.09
C TYR A 466 1.25 0.56 28.50
N THR A 467 0.28 -0.29 28.85
CA THR A 467 0.54 -1.70 29.20
C THR A 467 -0.39 -2.61 28.44
N SER A 468 0.17 -3.49 27.64
CA SER A 468 -0.56 -4.43 26.79
C SER A 468 -0.63 -5.80 27.46
N GLY A 469 -1.76 -6.49 27.33
CA GLY A 469 -1.91 -7.87 27.79
C GLY A 469 -2.69 -8.73 26.81
N TRP A 470 -2.40 -10.03 26.83
CA TRP A 470 -2.96 -11.04 25.94
C TRP A 470 -3.52 -12.21 26.73
N MET A 471 -4.75 -12.63 26.42
CA MET A 471 -5.39 -13.78 27.02
C MET A 471 -4.85 -15.08 26.41
N THR A 472 -3.59 -15.41 26.68
CA THR A 472 -2.82 -16.47 26.00
C THR A 472 -3.56 -17.81 25.91
N ALA A 473 -4.21 -18.27 26.99
CA ALA A 473 -4.97 -19.51 26.98
C ALA A 473 -6.21 -19.44 26.05
N ARG A 474 -6.92 -18.30 26.06
CA ARG A 474 -8.08 -18.05 25.20
C ARG A 474 -7.67 -17.91 23.75
N ILE A 475 -6.57 -17.20 23.49
CA ILE A 475 -6.01 -17.04 22.15
C ILE A 475 -5.60 -18.39 21.56
N ARG A 476 -4.91 -19.25 22.32
CA ARG A 476 -4.59 -20.62 21.86
C ARG A 476 -5.83 -21.46 21.57
N ALA A 477 -6.86 -21.35 22.41
CA ALA A 477 -8.13 -22.03 22.15
C ALA A 477 -8.81 -21.50 20.89
N TRP A 478 -8.74 -20.18 20.66
CA TRP A 478 -9.24 -19.53 19.45
C TRP A 478 -8.47 -20.03 18.21
N GLU A 479 -7.14 -20.06 18.23
CA GLU A 479 -6.31 -20.60 17.12
C GLU A 479 -6.72 -22.03 16.75
N MET A 480 -6.88 -22.91 17.75
CA MET A 480 -7.28 -24.31 17.54
C MET A 480 -8.68 -24.47 16.94
N GLN A 481 -9.57 -23.50 17.16
CA GLN A 481 -10.93 -23.50 16.61
C GLN A 481 -10.99 -22.94 15.19
N HIS A 482 -10.00 -22.12 14.78
CA HIS A 482 -9.99 -21.42 13.50
C HIS A 482 -8.99 -22.07 12.53
N VAL A 483 -9.22 -23.33 12.18
CA VAL A 483 -8.38 -24.04 11.20
C VAL A 483 -8.74 -23.61 9.77
N CYS A 484 -7.77 -23.09 9.03
CA CYS A 484 -7.96 -22.72 7.63
C CYS A 484 -7.90 -23.93 6.71
N VAL A 485 -9.07 -24.41 6.28
CA VAL A 485 -9.19 -25.53 5.32
C VAL A 485 -8.92 -25.06 3.89
N THR A 486 -9.53 -23.94 3.49
CA THR A 486 -9.38 -23.33 2.17
C THR A 486 -8.90 -21.89 2.30
N PRO A 487 -7.98 -21.42 1.44
CA PRO A 487 -7.62 -20.00 1.37
C PRO A 487 -8.81 -19.13 0.98
N ASP A 488 -9.00 -18.05 1.70
CA ASP A 488 -10.06 -17.08 1.43
C ASP A 488 -9.53 -15.94 0.55
N TRP A 489 -9.52 -16.13 -0.78
CA TRP A 489 -9.24 -15.04 -1.71
C TRP A 489 -10.39 -14.03 -1.70
N VAL A 490 -10.10 -12.78 -1.38
CA VAL A 490 -11.13 -11.74 -1.21
C VAL A 490 -11.66 -11.24 -2.56
N HIS A 491 -12.96 -10.94 -2.62
CA HIS A 491 -13.54 -10.18 -3.73
C HIS A 491 -13.12 -8.71 -3.66
N PRO A 492 -13.07 -8.02 -4.83
CA PRO A 492 -12.77 -6.60 -4.84
C PRO A 492 -13.86 -5.81 -4.10
N SER A 493 -13.44 -4.94 -3.19
CA SER A 493 -14.28 -4.06 -2.38
C SER A 493 -13.56 -2.76 -2.11
N VAL A 494 -14.29 -1.64 -2.13
CA VAL A 494 -13.77 -0.35 -1.65
C VAL A 494 -13.89 -0.20 -0.13
N GLU A 495 -14.75 -1.00 0.49
CA GLU A 495 -14.83 -1.06 1.95
C GLU A 495 -13.67 -1.87 2.50
N ARG A 496 -12.94 -1.28 3.44
CA ARG A 496 -11.87 -1.93 4.18
C ARG A 496 -12.44 -2.56 5.44
N HIS A 497 -12.17 -3.85 5.62
CA HIS A 497 -12.60 -4.59 6.79
C HIS A 497 -11.48 -5.54 7.22
N PHE A 498 -11.30 -5.67 8.53
CA PHE A 498 -10.52 -6.75 9.12
C PHE A 498 -11.42 -7.86 9.62
#